data_AF-A0A6I0JPI9-F1
#
_entry.id   AF-A0A6I0JPI9-F1
#
_cell.length_a   1.000
_cell.length_b   1.000
_cell.length_c   1.000
_cell.angle_alpha   90.00
_cell.angle_beta   90.00
_cell.angle_gamma   90.00
#
_symmetry.space_group_name_H-M   'P 1'
#
loop_
_entity.id
_entity.type
_entity.pdbx_description
1 polymer ?
#
loop_
_entity_poly.entity_id
_entity_poly.type
_entity_poly.pdbx_seq_one_letter_code
_entity_poly.pdbx_strand_id
1 'polypeptide(L)'
;KQIMQLEKEKLEYDLQHKSQEMANLMINFVRKNEMLTEIKSEILKVSALLKGEGAREGKQQLILINNKIDGNIQSDEVLKRIEDQFDLIHNNFMKRLHAKHPELSHNERMMCAYLKMNLSTKEIAPLLNISVRGVETIRYRLRKKFALEREDSLTDYLSNKL
;
A
#
# COMPACT_ATOMS: atom_id res chain seq x y z
N LYS A 1 11.87 -30.28 -23.73
CA LYS A 1 12.42 -28.91 -23.57
C LYS A 1 11.36 -27.82 -23.82
N GLN A 2 10.62 -27.84 -24.94
CA GLN A 2 9.52 -26.88 -25.19
C GLN A 2 8.38 -26.91 -24.16
N ILE A 3 7.92 -28.11 -23.74
CA ILE A 3 6.82 -28.24 -22.76
C ILE A 3 7.19 -27.59 -21.41
N MET A 4 8.39 -27.87 -20.91
CA MET A 4 8.90 -27.29 -19.66
C MET A 4 9.07 -25.77 -19.72
N GLN A 5 9.38 -25.23 -20.91
CA GLN A 5 9.47 -23.78 -21.11
C GLN A 5 8.10 -23.11 -21.13
N LEU A 6 7.12 -23.73 -21.80
CA LEU A 6 5.73 -23.26 -21.81
C LEU A 6 5.10 -23.33 -20.41
N GLU A 7 5.39 -24.37 -19.63
CA GLU A 7 4.94 -24.48 -18.24
C GLU A 7 5.55 -23.38 -17.35
N LYS A 8 6.83 -23.07 -17.54
CA LYS A 8 7.51 -21.98 -16.83
C LYS A 8 6.89 -20.62 -17.18
N GLU A 9 6.72 -20.33 -18.47
CA GLU A 9 6.11 -19.07 -18.93
C GLU A 9 4.68 -18.91 -18.41
N LYS A 10 3.89 -19.99 -18.39
CA LYS A 10 2.55 -19.99 -17.80
C LYS A 10 2.58 -19.69 -16.30
N LEU A 11 3.50 -20.32 -15.56
CA LEU A 11 3.63 -20.10 -14.12
C LEU A 11 4.06 -18.66 -13.81
N GLU A 12 4.98 -18.09 -14.59
CA GLU A 12 5.39 -16.69 -14.46
C GLU A 12 4.24 -15.72 -14.74
N TYR A 13 3.44 -15.99 -15.78
CA TYR A 13 2.23 -15.23 -16.09
C TYR A 13 1.20 -15.29 -14.96
N ASP A 14 0.92 -16.48 -14.42
CA ASP A 14 -0.04 -16.68 -13.33
C ASP A 14 0.41 -15.95 -12.05
N LEU A 15 1.71 -15.97 -11.75
CA LEU A 15 2.28 -15.23 -10.62
C LEU A 15 2.16 -13.71 -10.80
N GLN A 16 2.45 -13.21 -12.00
CA GLN A 16 2.31 -11.79 -12.31
C GLN A 16 0.84 -11.34 -12.21
N HIS A 17 -0.09 -12.13 -12.73
CA HIS A 17 -1.53 -11.85 -12.64
C HIS A 17 -1.99 -11.76 -11.18
N LYS A 18 -1.63 -12.74 -10.35
CA LYS A 18 -1.95 -12.73 -8.90
C LYS A 18 -1.34 -11.53 -8.18
N SER A 19 -0.11 -11.16 -8.53
CA SER A 19 0.53 -9.96 -7.96
C SER A 19 -0.24 -8.68 -8.33
N GLN A 20 -0.79 -8.60 -9.55
CA GLN A 20 -1.57 -7.44 -9.98
C GLN A 20 -2.96 -7.39 -9.30
N GLU A 21 -3.65 -8.52 -9.20
CA GLU A 21 -4.93 -8.62 -8.47
C GLU A 21 -4.77 -8.18 -7.02
N MET A 22 -3.71 -8.64 -6.39
CA MET A 22 -3.36 -8.25 -5.03
C MET A 22 -3.08 -6.74 -4.90
N ALA A 23 -2.36 -6.16 -5.85
CA ALA A 23 -2.15 -4.71 -5.90
C ALA A 23 -3.49 -3.96 -5.98
N ASN A 24 -4.41 -4.40 -6.84
CA ASN A 24 -5.73 -3.80 -6.98
C ASN A 24 -6.54 -3.90 -5.68
N LEU A 25 -6.48 -5.04 -4.99
CA LEU A 25 -7.12 -5.20 -3.68
C LEU A 25 -6.56 -4.20 -2.66
N MET A 26 -5.24 -4.01 -2.64
CA MET A 26 -4.61 -3.06 -1.73
C MET A 26 -4.97 -1.61 -2.07
N ILE A 27 -5.01 -1.25 -3.37
CA ILE A 27 -5.46 0.07 -3.83
C ILE A 27 -6.88 0.36 -3.36
N ASN A 28 -7.79 -0.59 -3.54
CA ASN A 28 -9.18 -0.44 -3.11
C ASN A 28 -9.30 -0.32 -1.58
N PHE A 29 -8.48 -1.07 -0.84
CA PHE A 29 -8.43 -1.00 0.61
C PHE A 29 -7.94 0.36 1.12
N VAL A 30 -6.82 0.87 0.60
CA VAL A 30 -6.28 2.19 0.98
C VAL A 30 -7.28 3.29 0.64
N ARG A 31 -7.83 3.30 -0.58
CA ARG A 31 -8.84 4.29 -1.01
C ARG A 31 -10.08 4.27 -0.14
N LYS A 32 -10.58 3.09 0.24
CA LYS A 32 -11.70 2.94 1.17
C LYS A 32 -11.37 3.62 2.50
N ASN A 33 -10.17 3.39 3.05
CA ASN A 33 -9.76 3.96 4.34
C ASN A 33 -9.54 5.48 4.28
N GLU A 34 -9.01 5.99 3.17
CA GLU A 34 -8.91 7.44 2.92
C GLU A 34 -10.30 8.09 2.92
N MET A 35 -11.24 7.54 2.14
CA MET A 35 -12.62 8.02 2.07
C MET A 35 -13.31 7.99 3.44
N LEU A 36 -13.11 6.91 4.21
CA LEU A 36 -13.66 6.82 5.57
C LEU A 36 -13.06 7.88 6.52
N THR A 37 -11.77 8.18 6.36
CA THR A 37 -11.09 9.24 7.14
C THR A 37 -11.58 10.63 6.76
N GLU A 38 -11.83 10.88 5.47
CA GLU A 38 -12.45 12.12 4.99
C GLU A 38 -13.86 12.30 5.54
N ILE A 39 -14.71 11.26 5.46
CA ILE A 39 -16.06 11.27 6.04
C ILE A 39 -16.00 11.59 7.54
N LYS A 40 -15.05 11.01 8.27
CA LYS A 40 -14.83 11.31 9.69
C LYS A 40 -14.48 12.78 9.92
N SER A 41 -13.61 13.36 9.10
CA SER A 41 -13.27 14.79 9.16
C SER A 41 -14.51 15.66 8.95
N GLU A 42 -15.34 15.34 7.96
CA GLU A 42 -16.59 16.07 7.71
C GLU A 42 -17.60 15.93 8.86
N ILE A 43 -17.73 14.74 9.46
CA ILE A 43 -18.56 14.51 10.66
C ILE A 43 -18.11 15.42 11.82
N LEU A 44 -16.80 15.56 12.05
CA LEU A 44 -16.28 16.43 13.10
C LEU A 44 -16.59 17.90 12.83
N LYS A 45 -16.50 18.36 11.58
CA LYS A 45 -16.90 19.72 11.18
C LYS A 45 -18.39 19.95 11.45
N VAL A 46 -19.26 19.04 11.02
CA VAL A 46 -20.71 19.14 11.26
C VAL A 46 -21.03 19.13 12.76
N SER A 47 -20.39 18.25 13.53
CA SER A 47 -20.54 18.19 14.99
C SER A 47 -20.17 19.51 15.67
N ALA A 48 -19.12 20.20 15.21
CA ALA A 48 -18.70 21.49 15.76
C ALA A 48 -19.72 22.62 15.47
N LEU A 49 -20.43 22.53 14.34
CA LEU A 49 -21.43 23.52 13.92
C LEU A 49 -22.79 23.33 14.58
N LEU A 50 -23.11 22.12 15.07
CA LEU A 50 -24.39 21.81 15.72
C LEU A 50 -24.58 22.58 17.03
N LYS A 51 -25.63 23.41 17.06
CA LYS A 51 -26.08 24.23 18.19
C LYS A 51 -27.62 24.29 18.22
N GLY A 52 -28.19 24.66 19.37
CA GLY A 52 -29.64 24.77 19.55
C GLY A 52 -30.30 23.51 20.10
N GLU A 53 -31.62 23.50 20.10
CA GLU A 53 -32.43 22.39 20.58
C GLU A 53 -32.20 21.13 19.71
N GLY A 54 -32.03 19.95 20.34
CA GLY A 54 -31.68 18.71 19.63
C GLY A 54 -30.19 18.55 19.26
N ALA A 55 -29.33 19.55 19.53
CA ALA A 55 -27.91 19.46 19.18
C ALA A 55 -27.16 18.38 19.99
N ARG A 56 -27.59 18.09 21.23
CA ARG A 56 -26.99 17.06 22.07
C ARG A 56 -27.22 15.67 21.47
N GLU A 57 -28.46 15.37 21.11
CA GLU A 57 -28.89 14.14 20.47
C GLU A 57 -28.20 13.97 19.11
N GLY A 58 -28.14 15.04 18.30
CA GLY A 58 -27.42 15.04 17.02
C GLY A 58 -25.94 14.70 17.17
N LYS A 59 -25.24 15.32 18.14
CA LYS A 59 -23.83 15.01 18.43
C LYS A 59 -23.63 13.57 18.89
N GLN A 60 -24.55 13.04 19.70
CA GLN A 60 -24.49 11.65 20.14
C GLN A 60 -24.60 10.68 18.95
N GLN A 61 -25.50 10.94 18.00
CA GLN A 61 -25.62 10.13 16.78
C GLN A 61 -24.36 10.23 15.90
N LEU A 62 -23.77 11.42 15.76
CA LEU A 62 -22.52 11.59 15.02
C LEU A 62 -21.35 10.82 15.65
N ILE A 63 -21.26 10.77 16.98
CA ILE A 63 -20.28 9.93 17.70
C ILE A 63 -20.50 8.45 17.38
N LEU A 64 -21.75 7.97 17.37
CA LEU A 64 -22.05 6.57 17.03
C LEU A 64 -21.64 6.23 15.58
N ILE A 65 -21.86 7.13 14.63
CA ILE A 65 -21.42 6.98 13.24
C ILE A 65 -19.89 6.95 13.19
N ASN A 66 -19.22 7.87 13.88
CA ASN A 66 -17.76 7.91 13.95
C ASN A 66 -17.18 6.60 14.48
N ASN A 67 -17.76 6.03 15.54
CA ASN A 67 -17.30 4.77 16.11
C ASN A 67 -17.50 3.59 15.14
N LYS A 68 -18.59 3.58 14.35
CA LYS A 68 -18.78 2.57 13.29
C LYS A 68 -17.73 2.69 12.18
N ILE A 69 -17.36 3.92 11.83
CA ILE A 69 -16.29 4.20 10.88
C ILE A 69 -14.94 3.70 11.43
N ASP A 70 -14.63 3.99 12.70
CA ASP A 70 -13.39 3.55 13.34
C ASP A 70 -13.24 2.02 13.32
N GLY A 71 -14.32 1.28 13.59
CA GLY A 71 -14.33 -0.19 13.48
C GLY A 71 -14.17 -0.73 12.05
N ASN A 72 -14.38 0.10 11.02
CA ASN A 72 -14.23 -0.28 9.60
C ASN A 72 -12.89 0.14 8.98
N ILE A 73 -12.24 1.17 9.53
CA ILE A 73 -10.91 1.64 9.11
C ILE A 73 -9.82 0.63 9.53
N GLN A 74 -10.06 -0.14 10.59
CA GLN A 74 -9.13 -1.13 11.14
C GLN A 74 -9.58 -2.57 10.88
N SER A 75 -9.33 -3.08 9.68
CA SER A 75 -9.16 -4.52 9.53
C SER A 75 -7.68 -4.83 9.33
N ASP A 76 -6.94 -4.89 10.45
CA ASP A 76 -5.57 -5.43 10.50
C ASP A 76 -5.50 -6.81 9.84
N GLU A 77 -6.60 -7.56 9.83
CA GLU A 77 -6.72 -8.84 9.14
C GLU A 77 -6.59 -8.76 7.61
N VAL A 78 -7.10 -7.69 6.98
CA VAL A 78 -7.01 -7.54 5.52
C VAL A 78 -5.59 -7.17 5.15
N LEU A 79 -4.99 -6.21 5.87
CA LEU A 79 -3.61 -5.82 5.65
C LEU A 79 -2.66 -7.00 5.91
N LYS A 80 -2.87 -7.76 6.98
CA LYS A 80 -2.08 -8.96 7.30
C LYS A 80 -2.24 -10.04 6.23
N ARG A 81 -3.46 -10.32 5.75
CA ARG A 81 -3.68 -11.28 4.64
C ARG A 81 -2.96 -10.84 3.37
N ILE A 82 -2.95 -9.54 3.10
CA ILE A 82 -2.21 -8.96 2.00
C ILE A 82 -0.71 -9.18 2.24
N GLU A 83 -0.14 -8.83 3.40
CA GLU A 83 1.28 -9.08 3.69
C GLU A 83 1.67 -10.58 3.58
N ASP A 84 0.84 -11.48 4.09
CA ASP A 84 1.07 -12.93 4.03
C ASP A 84 1.04 -13.45 2.58
N GLN A 85 0.08 -12.99 1.76
CA GLN A 85 0.04 -13.31 0.33
C GLN A 85 1.22 -12.71 -0.43
N PHE A 86 1.68 -11.52 -0.03
CA PHE A 86 2.81 -10.84 -0.65
C PHE A 86 4.07 -11.68 -0.51
N ASP A 87 4.38 -12.08 0.73
CA ASP A 87 5.57 -12.86 1.03
C ASP A 87 5.51 -14.25 0.39
N LEU A 88 4.32 -14.84 0.25
CA LEU A 88 4.16 -16.12 -0.46
C LEU A 88 4.43 -15.99 -1.98
N ILE A 89 3.94 -14.93 -2.63
CA ILE A 89 4.13 -14.70 -4.06
C ILE A 89 5.57 -14.25 -4.37
N HIS A 90 6.17 -13.47 -3.48
CA HIS A 90 7.48 -12.83 -3.67
C HIS A 90 8.62 -13.48 -2.85
N ASN A 91 8.43 -14.74 -2.44
CA ASN A 91 9.45 -15.58 -1.79
C ASN A 91 10.06 -14.99 -0.50
N ASN A 92 9.26 -14.42 0.40
CA ASN A 92 9.68 -13.67 1.60
C ASN A 92 10.46 -12.38 1.28
N PHE A 93 10.08 -11.67 0.21
CA PHE A 93 10.75 -10.43 -0.20
C PHE A 93 10.86 -9.42 0.95
N MET A 94 9.84 -9.27 1.79
CA MET A 94 9.87 -8.28 2.88
C MET A 94 10.93 -8.63 3.92
N LYS A 95 11.09 -9.92 4.23
CA LYS A 95 12.15 -10.40 5.13
C LYS A 95 13.54 -10.17 4.53
N ARG A 96 13.75 -10.49 3.26
CA ARG A 96 15.04 -10.26 2.58
C ARG A 96 15.39 -8.78 2.48
N LEU A 97 14.40 -7.94 2.17
CA LEU A 97 14.54 -6.49 2.14
C LEU A 97 14.93 -5.93 3.49
N HIS A 98 14.26 -6.36 4.56
CA HIS A 98 14.58 -5.90 5.91
C HIS A 98 15.95 -6.37 6.39
N ALA A 99 16.35 -7.61 6.07
CA ALA A 99 17.66 -8.13 6.41
C ALA A 99 18.81 -7.38 5.71
N LYS A 100 18.61 -6.98 4.44
CA LYS A 100 19.63 -6.27 3.66
C LYS A 100 19.65 -4.76 3.92
N HIS A 101 18.48 -4.16 4.18
CA HIS A 101 18.29 -2.73 4.37
C HIS A 101 17.43 -2.43 5.61
N PRO A 102 17.96 -2.66 6.82
CA PRO A 102 17.21 -2.47 8.06
C PRO A 102 16.86 -1.01 8.34
N GLU A 103 17.57 -0.05 7.73
CA GLU A 103 17.41 1.40 7.90
C GLU A 103 16.26 2.02 7.09
N LEU A 104 15.56 1.22 6.28
CA LEU A 104 14.36 1.67 5.59
C LEU A 104 13.25 2.01 6.59
N SER A 105 12.56 3.12 6.35
CA SER A 105 11.29 3.40 7.01
C SER A 105 10.19 2.46 6.52
N HIS A 106 9.06 2.41 7.23
CA HIS A 106 7.90 1.62 6.80
C HIS A 106 7.42 2.05 5.40
N ASN A 107 7.27 3.35 5.13
CA ASN A 107 6.84 3.85 3.81
C ASN A 107 7.84 3.51 2.70
N GLU A 108 9.14 3.50 2.99
CA GLU A 108 10.16 3.07 2.03
C GLU A 108 10.10 1.56 1.74
N ARG A 109 9.81 0.72 2.74
CA ARG A 109 9.56 -0.72 2.53
C ARG A 109 8.31 -0.95 1.70
N MET A 110 7.22 -0.24 2.00
CA MET A 110 5.99 -0.28 1.21
C MET A 110 6.23 0.16 -0.24
N MET A 111 7.00 1.23 -0.44
CA MET A 111 7.42 1.66 -1.77
C MET A 111 8.13 0.53 -2.53
N CYS A 112 9.05 -0.19 -1.88
CA CYS A 112 9.76 -1.31 -2.52
C CYS A 112 8.82 -2.47 -2.87
N ALA A 113 7.86 -2.80 -1.99
CA ALA A 113 6.85 -3.81 -2.26
C ALA A 113 6.01 -3.43 -3.49
N TYR A 114 5.56 -2.18 -3.59
CA TYR A 114 4.78 -1.73 -4.74
C TYR A 114 5.56 -1.73 -6.05
N LEU A 115 6.83 -1.36 -6.01
CA LEU A 115 7.72 -1.48 -7.17
C LEU A 115 7.92 -2.93 -7.59
N LYS A 116 8.03 -3.86 -6.63
CA LYS A 116 8.13 -5.30 -6.89
C LYS A 116 6.85 -5.86 -7.54
N MET A 117 5.70 -5.26 -7.27
CA MET A 117 4.42 -5.55 -7.93
C MET A 117 4.25 -4.84 -9.28
N ASN A 118 5.29 -4.16 -9.79
CA ASN A 118 5.28 -3.40 -11.03
C ASN A 118 4.26 -2.25 -11.10
N LEU A 119 3.87 -1.68 -9.95
CA LEU A 119 2.98 -0.54 -9.90
C LEU A 119 3.64 0.73 -10.45
N SER A 120 2.88 1.53 -11.17
CA SER A 120 3.31 2.84 -11.66
C SER A 120 3.35 3.88 -10.54
N THR A 121 4.15 4.94 -10.70
CA THR A 121 4.20 6.07 -9.75
C THR A 121 2.83 6.67 -9.46
N LYS A 122 1.92 6.66 -10.44
CA LYS A 122 0.55 7.18 -10.30
C LYS A 122 -0.33 6.28 -9.44
N GLU A 123 -0.13 4.96 -9.51
CA GLU A 123 -0.85 3.99 -8.68
C GLU A 123 -0.29 3.94 -7.26
N ILE A 124 1.02 4.18 -7.10
CA ILE A 124 1.68 4.19 -5.79
C ILE A 124 1.37 5.44 -4.96
N ALA A 125 1.19 6.59 -5.60
CA ALA A 125 0.90 7.85 -4.91
C ALA A 125 -0.26 7.75 -3.91
N PRO A 126 -1.47 7.28 -4.29
CA PRO A 126 -2.57 7.11 -3.33
C PRO A 126 -2.29 6.01 -2.31
N LEU A 127 -1.56 4.93 -2.67
CA LEU A 127 -1.23 3.85 -1.73
C LEU A 127 -0.36 4.30 -0.55
N LEU A 128 0.48 5.33 -0.76
CA LEU A 128 1.34 5.92 0.26
C LEU A 128 0.78 7.23 0.83
N ASN A 129 -0.41 7.67 0.40
CA ASN A 129 -0.99 8.97 0.72
C ASN A 129 0.00 10.13 0.53
N ILE A 130 0.64 10.18 -0.65
CA ILE A 130 1.56 11.25 -1.04
C ILE A 130 1.35 11.65 -2.50
N SER A 131 1.89 12.81 -2.88
CA SER A 131 1.88 13.22 -4.29
C SER A 131 2.77 12.33 -5.14
N VAL A 132 2.53 12.28 -6.45
CA VAL A 132 3.41 11.64 -7.45
C VAL A 132 4.87 12.11 -7.30
N ARG A 133 5.08 13.41 -7.04
CA ARG A 133 6.40 13.98 -6.76
C ARG A 133 7.01 13.45 -5.45
N GLY A 134 6.18 13.20 -4.44
CA GLY A 134 6.58 12.52 -3.21
C GLY A 134 7.10 11.10 -3.48
N VAL A 135 6.41 10.35 -4.35
CA VAL A 135 6.84 9.01 -4.79
C VAL A 135 8.20 9.08 -5.48
N GLU A 136 8.40 10.01 -6.42
CA GLU A 136 9.69 10.23 -7.10
C GLU A 136 10.81 10.55 -6.10
N THR A 137 10.51 11.37 -5.08
CA THR A 137 11.46 11.71 -4.02
C THR A 137 11.84 10.48 -3.19
N ILE A 138 10.89 9.58 -2.90
CA ILE A 138 11.21 8.29 -2.25
C ILE A 138 12.07 7.43 -3.17
N ARG A 139 11.76 7.30 -4.46
CA ARG A 139 12.59 6.53 -5.42
C ARG A 139 14.03 7.03 -5.44
N TYR A 140 14.22 8.34 -5.45
CA TYR A 140 15.55 8.95 -5.40
C TYR A 140 16.31 8.59 -4.11
N ARG A 141 15.62 8.67 -2.95
CA ARG A 141 16.21 8.27 -1.66
C ARG A 141 16.55 6.79 -1.61
N LEU A 142 15.67 5.91 -2.09
CA LEU A 142 15.90 4.47 -2.17
C LEU A 142 17.15 4.16 -3.02
N ARG A 143 17.30 4.78 -4.18
CA ARG A 143 18.51 4.62 -5.00
C ARG A 143 19.79 4.98 -4.25
N LYS A 144 19.77 6.08 -3.49
CA LYS A 144 20.91 6.47 -2.64
C LYS A 144 21.19 5.47 -1.53
N LYS A 145 20.16 5.02 -0.81
CA LYS A 145 20.31 4.03 0.27
C LYS A 145 20.84 2.69 -0.25
N PHE A 146 20.42 2.30 -1.44
CA PHE A 146 20.87 1.08 -2.11
C PHE A 146 22.18 1.23 -2.88
N ALA A 147 22.81 2.42 -2.81
CA ALA A 147 24.04 2.75 -3.52
C ALA A 147 23.99 2.44 -5.04
N LEU A 148 22.84 2.71 -5.67
CA LEU A 148 22.64 2.48 -7.10
C LEU A 148 23.20 3.64 -7.93
N GLU A 149 23.98 3.30 -8.95
CA GLU A 149 24.50 4.27 -9.92
C GLU A 149 23.41 4.76 -10.87
N ARG A 150 23.73 5.70 -11.78
CA ARG A 150 22.73 6.25 -12.72
C ARG A 150 22.16 5.18 -13.66
N GLU A 151 22.99 4.23 -14.06
CA GLU A 151 22.65 3.17 -15.02
C GLU A 151 21.89 2.02 -14.36
N ASP A 152 22.01 1.87 -13.04
CA ASP A 152 21.30 0.84 -12.30
C ASP A 152 19.79 1.10 -12.31
N SER A 153 19.01 0.05 -12.59
CA SER A 153 17.57 0.08 -12.43
C SER A 153 17.18 -0.29 -10.99
N LEU A 154 16.43 0.61 -10.34
CA LEU A 154 15.87 0.32 -9.01
C LEU A 154 14.94 -0.90 -9.05
N THR A 155 14.15 -1.03 -10.12
CA THR A 155 13.25 -2.16 -10.29
C THR A 155 14.04 -3.46 -10.49
N ASP A 156 15.10 -3.44 -11.30
CA ASP A 156 15.95 -4.61 -11.50
C ASP A 156 16.62 -5.06 -10.19
N TYR A 157 17.12 -4.09 -9.40
CA TYR A 157 17.70 -4.37 -8.09
C TYR A 157 16.72 -5.11 -7.17
N LEU A 158 15.48 -4.62 -7.07
CA LEU A 158 14.42 -5.24 -6.26
C LEU A 158 13.94 -6.58 -6.86
N SER A 159 14.03 -6.74 -8.17
CA SER A 159 13.57 -7.93 -8.86
C SER A 159 14.54 -9.09 -8.77
N ASN A 160 15.83 -8.82 -8.96
CA ASN A 160 16.85 -9.83 -9.27
C ASN A 160 18.05 -9.85 -8.31
N LYS A 161 18.34 -8.74 -7.60
CA LYS A 161 19.55 -8.59 -6.78
C LYS A 161 19.29 -8.66 -5.27
N LEU A 162 18.07 -9.02 -4.86
CA LEU A 162 17.55 -8.94 -3.48
C LEU A 162 16.83 -10.22 -3.08
#